data_AF-A0A964HCE9-F1
#
_entry.id   AF-A0A964HCE9-F1
#
_cell.length_a   1.000
_cell.length_b   1.000
_cell.length_c   1.000
_cell.angle_alpha   90.00
_cell.angle_beta   90.00
_cell.angle_gamma   90.00
#
_symmetry.space_group_name_H-M   'P 1'
#
loop_
_entity.id
_entity.type
_entity.pdbx_description
1 polymer ?
#
loop_
_entity_poly.entity_id
_entity_poly.type
_entity_poly.pdbx_seq_one_letter_code
_entity_poly.pdbx_strand_id
1 'polypeptide(L)' 'MQLDQIAKTLKRLGCPPGQCADMASQLDKRARQLAKTKGRTYDEAMSHLLDLMWKGWAGGVKRK' A
#
# COMPACT_ATOMS: atom_id res chain seq x y z
N MET A 1 10.77 0.57 4.35
CA MET A 1 10.91 -0.13 3.04
C MET A 1 11.33 0.86 1.97
N GLN A 2 12.02 0.42 0.92
CA GLN A 2 12.23 1.22 -0.30
C GLN A 2 11.01 1.10 -1.24
N LEU A 3 10.76 2.13 -2.04
CA LEU A 3 9.63 2.18 -3.00
C LEU A 3 9.65 0.99 -3.97
N ASP A 4 10.81 0.55 -4.42
CA ASP A 4 10.96 -0.61 -5.30
C ASP A 4 10.47 -1.92 -4.67
N GLN A 5 10.68 -2.10 -3.36
CA GLN A 5 10.18 -3.29 -2.66
C GLN A 5 8.66 -3.27 -2.53
N ILE A 6 8.07 -2.09 -2.31
CA ILE A 6 6.62 -1.91 -2.27
C ILE A 6 6.04 -2.20 -3.66
N ALA A 7 6.62 -1.63 -4.72
CA ALA A 7 6.20 -1.84 -6.10
C ALA A 7 6.28 -3.33 -6.52
N LYS A 8 7.36 -4.03 -6.16
CA LYS A 8 7.49 -5.49 -6.36
C LYS A 8 6.40 -6.27 -5.62
N THR A 9 6.09 -5.86 -4.39
CA THR A 9 5.04 -6.50 -3.60
C THR A 9 3.67 -6.27 -4.20
N LEU A 10 3.35 -5.05 -4.61
CA LEU A 10 2.12 -4.71 -5.33
C LEU A 10 1.98 -5.52 -6.63
N LYS A 11 3.07 -5.68 -7.38
CA LYS A 11 3.06 -6.50 -8.61
C LYS A 11 2.70 -7.95 -8.33
N ARG A 12 3.21 -8.54 -7.23
CA ARG A 12 2.83 -9.90 -6.78
C ARG A 12 1.38 -9.99 -6.32
N LEU A 13 0.82 -8.89 -5.81
CA LEU A 13 -0.57 -8.79 -5.37
C LEU A 13 -1.56 -8.53 -6.51
N GLY A 14 -1.09 -8.40 -7.77
CA GLY A 14 -1.94 -8.19 -8.95
C GLY A 14 -2.03 -6.75 -9.44
N CYS A 15 -1.24 -5.82 -8.89
CA CYS A 15 -1.20 -4.44 -9.38
C CYS A 15 -0.54 -4.38 -10.78
N PRO A 16 -1.13 -3.62 -11.74
CA PRO A 16 -0.53 -3.37 -13.04
C PRO A 16 0.85 -2.72 -12.89
N PRO A 17 1.87 -3.19 -13.62
CA PRO A 17 3.24 -2.71 -13.47
C PRO A 17 3.41 -1.22 -13.73
N GLY A 18 2.58 -0.62 -14.61
CA GLY A 18 2.57 0.83 -14.85
C GLY A 18 2.03 1.67 -13.70
N GLN A 19 1.26 1.08 -12.78
CA GLN A 19 0.71 1.79 -11.61
C GLN A 19 1.48 1.45 -10.32
N CYS A 20 2.28 0.37 -10.30
CA CYS A 20 3.00 -0.07 -9.11
C CYS A 20 3.91 1.02 -8.51
N ALA A 21 4.62 1.79 -9.34
CA ALA A 21 5.56 2.81 -8.87
C ALA A 21 4.84 4.00 -8.21
N ASP A 22 3.82 4.54 -8.88
CA ASP A 22 3.02 5.64 -8.35
C ASP A 22 2.28 5.24 -7.07
N MET A 23 1.74 4.02 -7.06
CA MET A 23 1.02 3.49 -5.93
C MET A 23 1.95 3.22 -4.74
N ALA A 24 3.18 2.74 -4.99
CA ALA A 24 4.20 2.59 -3.96
C ALA A 24 4.54 3.94 -3.30
N SER A 25 4.70 5.01 -4.09
CA SER A 25 4.95 6.37 -3.57
C SER A 25 3.78 6.87 -2.70
N GLN A 26 2.54 6.63 -3.13
CA GLN A 26 1.35 7.00 -2.36
C GLN A 26 1.22 6.20 -1.05
N LEU A 27 1.50 4.91 -1.09
CA LEU A 27 1.48 4.02 0.08
C LEU A 27 2.55 4.41 1.10
N ASP A 28 3.77 4.72 0.67
CA ASP A 28 4.86 5.16 1.56
C ASP A 28 4.49 6.47 2.28
N LYS A 29 3.97 7.46 1.54
CA LYS A 29 3.50 8.72 2.11
C LYS A 29 2.39 8.49 3.13
N ARG A 30 1.38 7.68 2.80
CA ARG A 30 0.30 7.34 3.73
C ARG A 30 0.80 6.58 4.95
N ALA A 31 1.71 5.62 4.79
CA ALA A 31 2.25 4.84 5.89
C ALA A 31 2.99 5.73 6.89
N ARG A 32 3.81 6.67 6.40
CA ARG A 32 4.49 7.67 7.24
C ARG A 32 3.50 8.59 7.94
N GLN A 33 2.45 9.02 7.25
CA GLN A 33 1.41 9.85 7.84
C GLN A 33 0.65 9.08 8.93
N LEU A 34 0.23 7.84 8.67
CA LEU A 34 -0.43 6.95 9.64
C LEU A 34 0.44 6.69 10.85
N ALA A 35 1.74 6.48 10.65
CA ALA A 35 2.68 6.29 11.74
C ALA A 35 2.73 7.51 12.66
N LYS A 36 2.79 8.72 12.05
CA LYS A 36 2.78 9.99 12.80
C LYS A 36 1.44 10.29 13.48
N THR A 37 0.31 10.05 12.80
CA THR A 37 -1.01 10.48 13.29
C THR A 37 -1.70 9.47 14.18
N LYS A 38 -1.47 8.17 13.96
CA LYS A 38 -2.07 7.08 14.75
C LYS A 38 -1.11 6.47 15.75
N GLY A 39 0.12 6.97 15.86
CA GLY A 39 1.14 6.42 16.75
C GLY A 39 1.55 4.98 16.43
N ARG A 40 1.30 4.53 15.21
CA ARG A 40 1.68 3.18 14.75
C ARG A 40 3.10 3.18 14.23
N THR A 41 3.72 2.00 14.18
CA THR A 41 4.99 1.88 13.47
C THR A 41 4.74 2.00 11.96
N TYR A 42 5.76 2.43 11.23
CA TYR A 42 5.71 2.47 9.76
C TYR A 42 5.38 1.08 9.19
N ASP A 43 5.93 0.02 9.77
CA ASP A 43 5.74 -1.35 9.31
C ASP A 43 4.29 -1.81 9.48
N GLU A 44 3.68 -1.57 10.65
CA GLU A 44 2.25 -1.86 10.87
C GLU A 44 1.36 -1.05 9.94
N ALA A 45 1.66 0.23 9.74
CA ALA A 45 0.91 1.08 8.83
C ALA A 45 1.03 0.59 7.38
N MET A 46 2.24 0.20 6.95
CA MET A 46 2.49 -0.31 5.61
C MET A 46 1.80 -1.65 5.38
N SER A 47 1.95 -2.60 6.31
CA SER A 47 1.30 -3.91 6.26
C SER A 47 -0.22 -3.78 6.19
N HIS A 48 -0.81 -2.87 6.98
CA HIS A 48 -2.23 -2.58 6.93
C HIS A 48 -2.68 -2.00 5.58
N LEU A 49 -1.88 -1.10 4.99
CA LEU A 49 -2.20 -0.51 3.69
C LEU A 49 -2.05 -1.52 2.55
N LEU A 50 -1.07 -2.43 2.60
CA LEU A 50 -0.89 -3.50 1.63
C LEU A 50 -2.04 -4.52 1.69
N ASP A 51 -2.50 -4.87 2.90
CA ASP A 51 -3.67 -5.72 3.11
C ASP A 51 -4.95 -5.06 2.57
N LEU A 52 -5.16 -3.77 2.85
CA LEU A 52 -6.26 -2.99 2.26
C LEU A 52 -6.22 -2.98 0.74
N MET A 53 -5.01 -2.85 0.16
CA MET A 53 -4.87 -2.89 -1.28
C MET A 53 -5.23 -4.26 -1.81
N TRP A 54 -4.62 -5.32 -1.29
CA TRP A 54 -4.94 -6.69 -1.69
C TRP A 54 -6.44 -6.97 -1.62
N LYS A 55 -7.12 -6.52 -0.56
CA LYS A 55 -8.59 -6.61 -0.45
C LYS A 55 -9.33 -5.82 -1.52
N GLY A 56 -8.86 -4.63 -1.90
CA GLY A 56 -9.44 -3.83 -2.99
C GLY A 56 -9.21 -4.39 -4.38
N TRP A 57 -8.14 -5.17 -4.58
CA TRP A 57 -7.86 -5.91 -5.82
C TRP A 57 -8.61 -7.25 -5.87
N ALA A 58 -8.66 -7.98 -4.75
CA ALA A 58 -9.28 -9.31 -4.63
C ALA A 58 -10.80 -9.24 -4.47
N GLY A 59 -11.33 -8.14 -3.94
CA GLY A 59 -12.76 -7.88 -3.84
C GLY A 59 -13.01 -6.47 -4.34
N GLY A 60 -13.76 -6.35 -5.45
CA GLY A 60 -14.20 -5.05 -5.96
C GLY A 60 -14.94 -4.29 -4.87
N VAL A 61 -14.25 -3.39 -4.16
CA VAL A 61 -14.86 -2.55 -3.15
C VAL A 61 -15.78 -1.59 -3.88
N LYS A 62 -17.07 -1.95 -3.94
CA LYS A 62 -18.14 -0.98 -4.16
C LYS A 62 -18.01 0.07 -3.07
N ARG A 63 -17.50 1.25 -3.45
CA ARG A 63 -17.74 2.47 -2.69
C ARG A 63 -19.25 2.63 -2.62
N LYS A 64 -19.82 2.64 -1.42
CA LYS A 64 -21.18 3.09 -1.16
C LYS A 64 -21.10 4.47 -0.52
#